data_AF-A0AAU4SUP2-F1
#
_entry.id   AF-A0AAU4SUP2-F1
#
_cell.length_a   1.000
_cell.length_b   1.000
_cell.length_c   1.000
_cell.angle_alpha   90.00
_cell.angle_beta   90.00
_cell.angle_gamma   90.00
#
_symmetry.space_group_name_H-M   'P 1'
#
loop_
_entity.id
_entity.type
_entity.pdbx_description
1 polymer ?
#
loop_
_entity_poly.entity_id
_entity_poly.type
_entity_poly.pdbx_seq_one_letter_code
_entity_poly.pdbx_strand_id
1 'polypeptide(L)'
;MSDIYIDSAVLERVRSNIKRIGDIMERPGREMDEVDGNAMGVTELATRMNDFGDEWSYGIKQIKKFSGSAVKTLDKMQRAFEEMDDKLERELRKSREDR
;
A
#
# COMPACT_ATOMS: atom_id res chain seq x y z
N MET A 1 0.35 23.55 -21.76
CA MET A 1 0.78 23.53 -20.36
C MET A 1 0.32 22.21 -19.77
N SER A 2 1.06 21.14 -20.03
CA SER A 2 0.99 19.98 -19.14
C SER A 2 1.93 20.27 -17.99
N ASP A 3 1.59 19.82 -16.78
CA ASP A 3 2.46 18.87 -16.08
C ASP A 3 2.08 18.83 -14.62
N ILE A 4 1.51 17.69 -14.23
CA ILE A 4 1.21 17.32 -12.84
C ILE A 4 -0.15 17.86 -12.36
N TYR A 5 -1.23 17.41 -13.03
CA TYR A 5 -2.48 17.16 -12.32
C TYR A 5 -2.31 15.77 -11.69
N ILE A 6 -1.80 15.71 -10.46
CA ILE A 6 -1.92 14.45 -9.70
C ILE A 6 -3.41 14.30 -9.41
N ASP A 7 -4.08 13.47 -10.20
CA ASP A 7 -5.45 13.08 -9.92
C ASP A 7 -5.46 12.37 -8.57
N SER A 8 -5.96 13.04 -7.55
CA SER A 8 -6.11 12.48 -6.20
C SER A 8 -6.87 11.15 -6.24
N ALA A 9 -7.80 10.98 -7.20
CA ALA A 9 -8.48 9.71 -7.43
C ALA A 9 -7.54 8.61 -7.98
N VAL A 10 -6.51 8.95 -8.76
CA VAL A 10 -5.45 8.00 -9.15
C VAL A 10 -4.65 7.57 -7.92
N LEU A 11 -4.23 8.51 -7.05
CA LEU A 11 -3.48 8.17 -5.84
C LEU A 11 -4.30 7.30 -4.88
N GLU A 12 -5.56 7.68 -4.66
CA GLU A 12 -6.47 6.94 -3.80
C GLU A 12 -6.75 5.53 -4.35
N ARG A 13 -6.92 5.41 -5.67
CA ARG A 13 -7.05 4.10 -6.33
C ARG A 13 -5.80 3.25 -6.18
N VAL A 14 -4.61 3.81 -6.38
CA VAL A 14 -3.35 3.08 -6.21
C VAL A 14 -3.20 2.62 -4.75
N ARG A 15 -3.47 3.51 -3.78
CA ARG A 15 -3.50 3.19 -2.34
C ARG A 15 -4.49 2.06 -2.02
N SER A 16 -5.71 2.13 -2.54
CA SER A 16 -6.76 1.14 -2.33
C SER A 16 -6.38 -0.22 -2.91
N ASN A 17 -5.87 -0.26 -4.15
CA ASN A 17 -5.42 -1.48 -4.81
C ASN A 17 -4.29 -2.15 -4.03
N ILE A 18 -3.31 -1.36 -3.61
CA ILE A 18 -2.16 -1.83 -2.84
C ILE A 18 -2.62 -2.45 -1.50
N LYS A 19 -3.55 -1.80 -0.80
CA LYS A 19 -4.12 -2.35 0.44
C LYS A 19 -4.86 -3.67 0.17
N ARG A 20 -5.69 -3.70 -0.86
CA ARG A 20 -6.48 -4.88 -1.24
C ARG A 20 -5.61 -6.07 -1.62
N ILE A 21 -4.48 -5.85 -2.30
CA ILE A 21 -3.51 -6.92 -2.60
C ILE A 21 -2.98 -7.52 -1.29
N GLY A 22 -2.59 -6.68 -0.32
CA GLY A 22 -2.16 -7.16 1.01
C GLY A 22 -3.22 -8.02 1.69
N ASP A 23 -4.47 -7.56 1.70
CA ASP A 23 -5.59 -8.29 2.33
C ASP A 23 -5.86 -9.64 1.63
N ILE A 24 -5.80 -9.68 0.29
CA ILE A 24 -5.97 -10.92 -0.49
C ILE A 24 -4.85 -11.92 -0.19
N MET A 25 -3.61 -11.45 -0.10
CA MET A 25 -2.46 -12.34 0.10
C MET A 25 -2.36 -12.87 1.54
N GLU A 26 -2.90 -12.16 2.54
CA GLU A 26 -2.90 -12.60 3.95
C GLU A 26 -3.79 -13.82 4.21
N ARG A 27 -4.83 -14.04 3.40
CA ARG A 27 -5.81 -15.11 3.61
C ARG A 27 -5.22 -16.52 3.36
N PRO A 28 -4.55 -16.81 2.23
CA PRO A 28 -3.92 -18.11 2.00
C PRO A 28 -2.91 -18.50 3.07
N GLY A 29 -2.15 -17.55 3.62
CA GLY A 29 -1.18 -17.83 4.69
C GLY A 29 -1.87 -18.33 5.96
N ARG A 30 -2.96 -17.68 6.38
CA ARG A 30 -3.78 -18.13 7.50
C ARG A 30 -4.41 -19.49 7.26
N GLU A 31 -4.99 -19.70 6.07
CA GLU A 31 -5.62 -20.98 5.71
C GLU A 31 -4.59 -22.12 5.70
N MET A 32 -3.31 -21.85 5.41
CA MET A 32 -2.24 -22.85 5.48
C MET A 32 -1.74 -23.10 6.90
N ASP A 33 -1.63 -22.07 7.75
CA ASP A 33 -1.30 -22.23 9.17
C ASP A 33 -2.33 -23.09 9.92
N GLU A 34 -3.58 -23.12 9.46
CA GLU A 34 -4.67 -23.92 10.03
C GLU A 34 -4.61 -25.42 9.65
N VAL A 35 -3.81 -25.79 8.64
CA VAL A 35 -3.68 -27.19 8.19
C VAL A 35 -2.45 -27.82 8.84
N ASP A 36 -2.66 -28.62 9.90
CA ASP A 36 -1.58 -29.33 10.61
C ASP A 36 -0.85 -30.33 9.68
N GLY A 37 0.47 -30.46 9.85
CA GLY A 37 1.32 -31.44 9.17
C GLY A 37 0.87 -32.89 9.36
N ASN A 38 0.13 -33.20 10.43
CA ASN A 38 -0.52 -34.50 10.60
C ASN A 38 -1.63 -34.76 9.57
N ALA A 39 -2.33 -33.72 9.09
CA ALA A 39 -3.36 -33.85 8.06
C ALA A 39 -2.77 -34.18 6.67
N MET A 40 -1.48 -33.89 6.46
CA MET A 40 -0.77 -34.14 5.20
C MET A 40 -0.38 -35.61 5.00
N GLY A 41 -0.40 -36.43 6.06
CA GLY A 41 -0.13 -37.88 6.01
C GLY A 41 1.32 -38.29 5.68
N VAL A 42 2.19 -37.34 5.32
CA VAL A 42 3.60 -37.57 4.95
C VAL A 42 4.48 -36.48 5.54
N THR A 43 5.49 -36.86 6.33
CA THR A 43 6.38 -35.92 7.05
C THR A 43 7.08 -34.92 6.13
N GLU A 44 7.58 -35.35 4.98
CA GLU A 44 8.30 -34.47 4.06
C GLU A 44 7.37 -33.41 3.41
N LEU A 45 6.11 -33.77 3.16
CA LEU A 45 5.10 -32.83 2.69
C LEU A 45 4.77 -31.80 3.77
N ALA A 46 4.64 -32.24 5.02
CA ALA A 46 4.41 -31.35 6.16
C ALA A 46 5.54 -30.33 6.34
N THR A 47 6.81 -30.77 6.26
CA THR A 47 7.97 -29.85 6.33
C THR A 47 7.95 -28.81 5.22
N ARG A 48 7.74 -29.24 3.96
CA ARG A 48 7.71 -28.31 2.82
C ARG A 48 6.55 -27.32 2.90
N MET A 49 5.41 -27.73 3.47
CA MET A 49 4.28 -26.84 3.66
C MET A 49 4.50 -25.82 4.78
N ASN A 50 5.20 -26.20 5.85
CA ASN A 50 5.63 -25.25 6.87
C ASN A 50 6.63 -24.24 6.30
N ASP A 51 7.65 -24.70 5.58
CA ASP A 51 8.63 -23.82 4.93
C ASP A 51 7.95 -22.84 3.96
N PHE A 52 6.99 -23.34 3.16
CA PHE A 52 6.17 -22.51 2.29
C PHE A 52 5.37 -21.47 3.08
N GLY A 53 4.72 -21.87 4.17
CA GLY A 53 3.94 -20.98 5.02
C GLY A 53 4.79 -19.84 5.60
N ASP A 54 5.99 -20.15 6.06
CA ASP A 54 6.95 -19.19 6.59
C ASP A 54 7.42 -18.19 5.51
N GLU A 55 7.83 -18.68 4.34
CA GLU A 55 8.25 -17.83 3.22
C GLU A 55 7.08 -16.97 2.69
N TRP A 56 5.88 -17.53 2.62
CA TRP A 56 4.66 -16.84 2.20
C TRP A 56 4.31 -15.72 3.19
N SER A 57 4.31 -16.02 4.49
CA SER A 57 4.09 -15.06 5.57
C SER A 57 5.12 -13.91 5.53
N TYR A 58 6.39 -14.24 5.29
CA TYR A 58 7.44 -13.25 5.10
C TYR A 58 7.18 -12.36 3.86
N GLY A 59 6.83 -12.97 2.72
CA GLY A 59 6.50 -12.25 1.49
C GLY A 59 5.36 -11.25 1.68
N ILE A 60 4.27 -11.66 2.33
CA ILE A 60 3.14 -10.78 2.66
C ILE A 60 3.60 -9.61 3.55
N LYS A 61 4.40 -9.88 4.59
CA LYS A 61 4.93 -8.83 5.47
C LYS A 61 5.75 -7.80 4.68
N GLN A 62 6.57 -8.24 3.72
CA GLN A 62 7.32 -7.32 2.87
C GLN A 62 6.39 -6.51 1.96
N ILE A 63 5.40 -7.14 1.32
CA ILE A 63 4.40 -6.44 0.49
C ILE A 63 3.66 -5.39 1.34
N LYS A 64 3.25 -5.73 2.57
CA LYS A 64 2.59 -4.81 3.52
C LYS A 64 3.49 -3.63 3.94
N LYS A 65 4.80 -3.87 4.06
CA LYS A 65 5.78 -2.83 4.37
C LYS A 65 6.00 -1.87 3.20
N PHE A 66 6.22 -2.40 1.99
CA PHE A 66 6.43 -1.59 0.79
C PHE A 66 5.18 -0.81 0.42
N SER A 67 4.01 -1.45 0.48
CA SER A 67 2.70 -0.81 0.32
C SER A 67 2.49 0.34 1.30
N GLY A 68 2.70 0.09 2.60
CA GLY A 68 2.58 1.13 3.63
C GLY A 68 3.54 2.30 3.40
N SER A 69 4.75 2.02 2.91
CA SER A 69 5.73 3.06 2.56
C SER A 69 5.30 3.86 1.33
N ALA A 70 4.77 3.20 0.29
CA ALA A 70 4.22 3.84 -0.88
C ALA A 70 3.05 4.76 -0.51
N VAL A 71 2.09 4.28 0.30
CA VAL A 71 0.96 5.08 0.79
C VAL A 71 1.43 6.31 1.55
N LYS A 72 2.40 6.18 2.47
CA LYS A 72 2.96 7.33 3.19
C LYS A 72 3.60 8.36 2.27
N THR A 73 4.28 7.91 1.21
CA THR A 73 4.86 8.82 0.21
C THR A 73 3.78 9.53 -0.58
N LEU A 74 2.71 8.83 -0.97
CA LEU A 74 1.57 9.43 -1.65
C LEU A 74 0.87 10.48 -0.76
N ASP A 75 0.66 10.19 0.53
CA ASP A 75 0.09 11.13 1.50
C ASP A 75 0.97 12.40 1.63
N LYS A 76 2.30 12.24 1.62
CA LYS A 76 3.23 13.39 1.65
C LYS A 76 3.16 14.22 0.38
N MET A 77 3.07 13.58 -0.78
CA MET A 77 2.91 14.28 -2.06
C MET A 77 1.62 15.09 -2.06
N GLN A 78 0.49 14.48 -1.68
CA GLN A 78 -0.80 15.16 -1.60
C GLN A 78 -0.72 16.43 -0.73
N ARG A 79 -0.18 16.32 0.49
CA ARG A 79 -0.03 17.49 1.39
C ARG A 79 0.83 18.59 0.79
N ALA A 80 1.92 18.23 0.11
CA ALA A 80 2.80 19.22 -0.52
C ALA A 80 2.09 19.97 -1.65
N PHE A 81 1.20 19.30 -2.40
CA PHE A 81 0.37 19.95 -3.42
C PHE A 81 -0.69 20.86 -2.79
N GLU A 82 -1.40 20.40 -1.76
CA GLU A 82 -2.38 21.21 -1.02
C GLU A 82 -1.73 22.49 -0.45
N GLU A 83 -0.55 22.37 0.16
CA GLU A 83 0.20 23.53 0.68
C GLU A 83 0.64 24.51 -0.43
N MET A 84 1.01 23.97 -1.60
CA MET A 84 1.39 24.79 -2.76
C MET A 84 0.19 25.56 -3.32
N ASP A 85 -0.98 24.91 -3.43
CA ASP A 85 -2.22 25.52 -3.89
C ASP A 85 -2.69 26.61 -2.93
N ASP A 86 -2.68 26.34 -1.61
CA ASP A 86 -3.01 27.32 -0.58
C ASP A 86 -2.09 28.55 -0.61
N LYS A 87 -0.81 28.33 -0.93
CA LYS A 87 0.16 29.43 -1.05
C LYS A 87 -0.11 30.25 -2.31
N LEU A 88 -0.38 29.58 -3.43
CA LEU A 88 -0.71 30.25 -4.69
C LEU A 88 -1.99 31.08 -4.56
N GLU A 89 -3.03 30.55 -3.94
CA GLU A 89 -4.28 31.27 -3.68
C GLU A 89 -4.03 32.53 -2.83
N ARG A 90 -3.24 32.40 -1.76
CA ARG A 90 -2.87 33.54 -0.89
C ARG A 90 -2.13 34.64 -1.64
N GLU A 91 -1.15 34.30 -2.47
CA GLU A 91 -0.39 35.28 -3.25
C GLU A 91 -1.25 35.94 -4.34
N LEU A 92 -2.13 35.17 -5.00
CA LEU A 92 -3.10 35.72 -5.95
C LEU A 92 -4.09 36.68 -5.29
N ARG A 93 -4.52 36.39 -4.06
CA ARG A 93 -5.42 37.27 -3.31
C ARG A 93 -4.74 38.60 -2.93
N LYS A 94 -3.52 38.53 -2.38
CA LYS A 94 -2.72 39.73 -2.07
C LYS A 94 -2.51 40.60 -3.31
N SER A 95 -2.10 40.00 -4.44
CA SER A 95 -1.89 40.73 -5.69
C SER A 95 -3.15 41.41 -6.24
N ARG A 96 -4.36 40.95 -5.86
CA ARG A 96 -5.63 41.59 -6.21
C ARG A 96 -6.04 42.70 -5.25
N GLU A 97 -5.62 42.62 -3.99
CA GLU A 97 -5.90 43.63 -2.95
C GLU A 97 -4.93 44.83 -3.05
N ASP A 98 -3.70 44.61 -3.54
CA ASP A 98 -2.67 45.64 -3.75
C ASP A 98 -2.87 46.47 -5.05
N ARG A 99 -3.96 46.25 -5.78
CA ARG A 99 -4.23 46.83 -7.11
C ARG A 99 -5.53 47.63 -7.11
#